data_AF-C7XW51-F1
#
_entry.id   AF-C7XW51-F1
#
_cell.length_a   1.000
_cell.length_b   1.000
_cell.length_c   1.000
_cell.angle_alpha   90.00
_cell.angle_beta   90.00
_cell.angle_gamma   90.00
#
_symmetry.space_group_name_H-M   'P 1'
#
loop_
_entity.id
_entity.type
_entity.pdbx_description
1 polymer ?
#
loop_
_entity_poly.entity_id
_entity_poly.type
_entity_poly.pdbx_seq_one_letter_code
_entity_poly.pdbx_strand_id
1 'polypeptide(L)'
;MSEEQLALFNLPTIDQQAVKGETNIERKVLRLLPYGSENPISRSRVADALGVDVRAVSNIIARLTNEGVPIGMDNGYYLISTEEELQRTYTNIRTSGLSMMMRAERLKQNYYNQFKDTKKAVHAD
;
A
#
# COMPACT_ATOMS: atom_id res chain seq x y z
N MET A 1 5.35 14.73 -18.60
CA MET A 1 5.63 13.80 -17.48
C MET A 1 7.08 13.99 -17.07
N SER A 2 7.39 14.02 -15.78
CA SER A 2 8.80 14.14 -15.33
C SER A 2 9.56 12.82 -15.53
N GLU A 3 10.90 12.87 -15.59
CA GLU A 3 11.75 11.67 -15.72
C GLU A 3 11.52 10.65 -14.58
N GLU A 4 11.25 11.11 -13.36
CA GLU A 4 10.86 10.24 -12.24
C GLU A 4 9.54 9.48 -12.49
N GLN A 5 8.57 10.12 -13.15
CA GLN A 5 7.30 9.47 -13.50
C GLN A 5 7.48 8.43 -14.60
N LEU A 6 8.43 8.64 -15.51
CA LEU A 6 8.80 7.67 -16.56
C LEU A 6 9.54 6.46 -15.96
N ALA A 7 10.37 6.67 -14.93
CA ALA A 7 11.05 5.59 -14.23
C ALA A 7 10.09 4.63 -13.50
N LEU A 8 8.98 5.15 -12.94
CA LEU A 8 7.93 4.35 -12.29
C LEU A 8 7.20 3.40 -13.27
N PHE A 9 7.08 3.77 -14.55
CA PHE A 9 6.46 2.91 -15.57
C PHE A 9 7.39 1.82 -16.11
N ASN A 10 8.70 1.96 -15.92
CA ASN A 10 9.71 0.98 -16.33
C ASN A 10 10.10 0.02 -15.18
N LEU A 11 9.30 -0.03 -14.10
CA LEU A 11 9.50 -1.06 -13.09
C LEU A 11 9.29 -2.44 -13.74
N PRO A 12 10.18 -3.41 -13.48
CA PRO A 12 10.03 -4.75 -14.03
C PRO A 12 8.66 -5.28 -13.65
N THR A 13 7.85 -5.66 -14.64
CA THR A 13 6.63 -6.40 -14.42
C THR A 13 6.99 -7.73 -13.75
N ILE A 14 6.22 -8.13 -12.73
CA ILE A 14 6.51 -9.25 -11.80
C ILE A 14 6.69 -10.61 -12.49
N ASP A 15 6.46 -10.71 -13.80
CA ASP A 15 6.60 -11.96 -14.51
C ASP A 15 8.09 -12.26 -14.80
N GLN A 16 8.75 -12.95 -13.84
CA GLN A 16 9.61 -14.14 -14.06
C GLN A 16 10.81 -14.35 -13.10
N GLN A 17 11.10 -13.50 -12.10
CA GLN A 17 12.33 -13.67 -11.30
C GLN A 17 12.25 -13.78 -9.77
N ALA A 18 11.07 -13.88 -9.13
CA ALA A 18 11.04 -13.97 -7.66
C ALA A 18 10.05 -14.98 -7.09
N VAL A 19 10.04 -16.21 -7.59
CA VAL A 19 9.35 -17.29 -6.88
C VAL A 19 10.15 -18.58 -6.81
N LYS A 20 11.42 -18.47 -6.39
CA LYS A 20 12.28 -19.61 -6.05
C LYS A 20 12.67 -19.54 -4.57
N GLY A 21 11.90 -20.24 -3.75
CA GLY A 21 12.03 -20.30 -2.29
C GLY A 21 10.78 -20.90 -1.66
N GLU A 22 10.67 -22.23 -1.70
CA GLU A 22 9.53 -22.98 -1.19
C GLU A 22 9.47 -23.01 0.35
N THR A 23 8.78 -22.02 0.92
CA THR A 23 7.86 -22.10 2.08
C THR A 23 7.02 -20.82 2.13
N ASN A 24 6.60 -20.32 0.96
CA ASN A 24 6.20 -18.93 0.86
C ASN A 24 4.77 -18.72 1.40
N ILE A 25 4.69 -18.25 2.64
CA ILE A 25 3.45 -17.84 3.30
C ILE A 25 2.65 -16.82 2.47
N GLU A 26 3.31 -16.04 1.61
CA GLU A 26 2.64 -15.16 0.63
C GLU A 26 1.79 -15.95 -0.36
N ARG A 27 2.31 -17.05 -0.94
CA ARG A 27 1.52 -17.91 -1.83
C ARG A 27 0.32 -18.50 -1.11
N LYS A 28 0.47 -18.84 0.18
CA LYS A 28 -0.64 -19.34 0.99
C LYS A 28 -1.69 -18.26 1.25
N VAL A 29 -1.26 -17.03 1.54
CA VAL A 29 -2.16 -15.86 1.65
C VAL A 29 -2.91 -15.65 0.33
N LEU A 30 -2.22 -15.60 -0.80
CA LEU A 30 -2.85 -15.39 -2.12
C LEU A 30 -3.87 -16.47 -2.46
N ARG A 31 -3.60 -17.74 -2.14
CA ARG A 31 -4.54 -18.84 -2.36
C ARG A 31 -5.82 -18.76 -1.50
N LEU A 32 -5.77 -18.01 -0.40
CA LEU A 32 -6.94 -17.79 0.46
C LEU A 32 -7.75 -16.56 0.04
N LEU A 33 -7.19 -15.68 -0.78
CA LEU A 33 -7.91 -14.53 -1.29
C LEU A 33 -8.90 -14.98 -2.38
N PRO A 34 -10.19 -14.68 -2.23
CA PRO A 34 -11.17 -14.92 -3.29
C PRO A 34 -10.96 -13.93 -4.43
N TYR A 35 -11.39 -14.28 -5.63
CA TYR A 35 -11.49 -13.34 -6.73
C TYR A 35 -12.75 -12.51 -6.59
N GLY A 36 -12.65 -11.23 -6.92
CA GLY A 36 -13.79 -10.30 -6.92
C GLY A 36 -14.16 -9.75 -5.54
N SER A 37 -14.67 -8.52 -5.58
CA SER A 37 -15.06 -7.70 -4.43
C SER A 37 -16.36 -8.15 -3.75
N GLU A 38 -17.08 -9.11 -4.33
CA GLU A 38 -18.37 -9.60 -3.82
C GLU A 38 -18.25 -10.48 -2.57
N ASN A 39 -17.10 -11.15 -2.38
CA ASN A 39 -16.87 -12.09 -1.28
C ASN A 39 -15.53 -11.86 -0.57
N PRO A 40 -15.21 -10.63 -0.13
CA PRO A 40 -13.89 -10.30 0.39
C PRO A 40 -13.59 -11.05 1.70
N ILE A 41 -12.34 -11.48 1.90
CA ILE A 41 -11.92 -12.23 3.09
C ILE A 41 -11.26 -11.32 4.13
N SER A 42 -11.65 -11.44 5.40
CA SER A 42 -11.04 -10.66 6.48
C SER A 42 -9.62 -11.15 6.80
N ARG A 43 -8.75 -10.25 7.29
CA ARG A 43 -7.39 -10.60 7.71
C ARG A 43 -7.37 -11.62 8.84
N SER A 44 -8.31 -11.51 9.78
CA SER A 44 -8.43 -12.47 10.87
C SER A 44 -8.70 -13.87 10.33
N ARG A 45 -9.61 -14.00 9.35
CA ARG A 45 -9.90 -15.30 8.74
C ARG A 45 -8.71 -15.89 7.98
N VAL A 46 -7.92 -15.05 7.31
CA VAL A 46 -6.66 -15.47 6.67
C VAL A 46 -5.63 -15.89 7.73
N ALA A 47 -5.53 -15.15 8.83
CA ALA A 47 -4.61 -15.42 9.93
C ALA A 47 -4.93 -16.76 10.62
N ASP A 48 -6.20 -16.98 10.93
CA ASP A 48 -6.73 -18.21 11.52
C ASP A 48 -6.45 -19.42 10.62
N ALA A 49 -6.70 -19.29 9.31
CA ALA A 49 -6.46 -20.35 8.33
C ALA A 49 -4.96 -20.71 8.17
N LEU A 50 -4.06 -19.77 8.45
CA LEU A 50 -2.61 -19.95 8.32
C LEU A 50 -1.91 -20.23 9.66
N GLY A 51 -2.61 -20.10 10.80
CA GLY A 51 -2.03 -20.21 12.13
C GLY A 51 -0.99 -19.13 12.42
N VAL A 52 -1.20 -17.91 11.93
CA VAL A 52 -0.27 -16.78 12.10
C VAL A 52 -0.95 -15.57 12.73
N ASP A 53 -0.16 -14.58 13.13
CA ASP A 53 -0.67 -13.31 13.66
C ASP A 53 -1.31 -12.42 12.57
N VAL A 54 -2.37 -11.69 12.93
CA VAL A 54 -3.11 -10.79 12.01
C VAL A 54 -2.21 -9.67 11.45
N ARG A 55 -1.22 -9.20 12.23
CA ARG A 55 -0.23 -8.22 11.74
C ARG A 55 0.69 -8.85 10.70
N ALA A 56 1.04 -10.13 10.84
CA ALA A 56 1.83 -10.84 9.84
C ALA A 56 1.10 -10.88 8.49
N VAL A 57 -0.21 -11.21 8.50
CA VAL A 57 -1.05 -11.15 7.28
C VAL A 57 -1.08 -9.74 6.69
N SER A 58 -1.26 -8.72 7.53
CA SER A 58 -1.28 -7.32 7.08
C SER A 58 0.03 -6.91 6.38
N ASN A 59 1.16 -7.29 6.96
CA ASN A 59 2.49 -6.98 6.40
C ASN A 59 2.73 -7.73 5.09
N ILE A 60 2.31 -8.99 5.01
CA ILE A 60 2.41 -9.79 3.78
C ILE A 60 1.59 -9.17 2.66
N ILE A 61 0.32 -8.84 2.92
CA ILE A 61 -0.56 -8.22 1.93
C ILE A 61 0.00 -6.87 1.50
N ALA A 62 0.46 -6.04 2.44
CA ALA A 62 1.05 -4.73 2.13
C ALA A 62 2.28 -4.85 1.21
N ARG A 63 3.17 -5.83 1.46
CA ARG A 63 4.30 -6.09 0.58
C ARG A 63 3.85 -6.50 -0.82
N LEU A 64 2.92 -7.45 -0.91
CA LEU A 64 2.39 -7.93 -2.20
C LEU A 64 1.73 -6.80 -3.00
N THR A 65 0.96 -5.93 -2.35
CA THR A 65 0.37 -4.76 -3.01
C THR A 65 1.43 -3.75 -3.46
N ASN A 66 2.49 -3.55 -2.68
CA ASN A 66 3.59 -2.65 -3.05
C ASN A 66 4.40 -3.20 -4.24
N GLU A 67 4.47 -4.52 -4.40
CA GLU A 67 5.10 -5.17 -5.54
C GLU A 67 4.22 -5.12 -6.80
N GLY A 68 2.94 -4.75 -6.69
CA GLY A 68 2.01 -4.64 -7.82
C GLY A 68 1.09 -5.85 -8.01
N VAL A 69 1.01 -6.75 -7.03
CA VAL A 69 0.04 -7.84 -7.06
C VAL A 69 -1.37 -7.26 -6.99
N PRO A 70 -2.31 -7.66 -7.86
CA PRO A 70 -3.62 -7.03 -8.01
C PRO A 70 -4.59 -7.44 -6.88
N ILE A 71 -4.34 -6.93 -5.68
CA ILE A 71 -5.15 -7.15 -4.48
C ILE A 71 -5.98 -5.90 -4.19
N GLY A 72 -7.31 -6.06 -4.15
CA GLY A 72 -8.25 -5.04 -3.74
C GLY A 72 -8.58 -5.14 -2.25
N MET A 73 -9.18 -4.08 -1.70
CA MET A 73 -9.70 -4.06 -0.34
C MET A 73 -11.06 -3.37 -0.28
N ASP A 74 -12.07 -4.11 0.18
CA ASP A 74 -13.41 -3.62 0.50
C ASP A 74 -13.98 -4.50 1.61
N ASN A 75 -14.01 -4.00 2.86
CA ASN A 75 -14.38 -4.77 4.07
C ASN A 75 -13.63 -6.10 4.29
N GLY A 76 -12.55 -6.32 3.54
CA GLY A 76 -11.73 -7.52 3.47
C GLY A 76 -10.87 -7.45 2.21
N TYR A 77 -10.08 -8.49 1.96
CA TYR A 77 -9.15 -8.56 0.83
C TYR A 77 -9.66 -9.52 -0.23
N TYR A 78 -9.34 -9.22 -1.48
CA TYR A 78 -9.70 -10.05 -2.64
C TYR A 78 -8.69 -9.83 -3.77
N LEU A 79 -8.63 -10.77 -4.70
CA LEU A 79 -7.91 -10.62 -5.97
C LEU A 79 -8.82 -9.90 -6.95
N ILE A 80 -8.32 -8.81 -7.52
CA ILE A 80 -9.04 -8.02 -8.53
C ILE A 80 -9.31 -8.90 -9.74
N SER A 81 -10.57 -8.96 -10.18
CA SER A 81 -11.01 -9.79 -11.29
C SER A 81 -11.64 -8.99 -12.44
N THR A 82 -11.94 -7.70 -12.22
CA THR A 82 -12.57 -6.82 -13.20
C THR A 82 -11.81 -5.50 -13.37
N GLU A 83 -12.01 -4.84 -14.52
CA GLU A 83 -11.44 -3.52 -14.79
C GLU A 83 -12.01 -2.45 -13.85
N GLU A 84 -13.29 -2.57 -13.47
CA GLU A 84 -13.93 -1.65 -12.53
C GLU A 84 -13.29 -1.75 -11.13
N GLU A 85 -12.95 -2.96 -10.68
CA GLU A 85 -12.22 -3.18 -9.43
C GLU A 85 -10.80 -2.63 -9.49
N LEU A 86 -10.11 -2.83 -10.62
CA LEU A 86 -8.79 -2.28 -10.87
C LEU A 86 -8.82 -0.76 -10.80
N GLN A 87 -9.71 -0.11 -11.56
CA GLN A 87 -9.80 1.34 -11.65
C GLN A 87 -10.14 1.96 -10.29
N ARG A 88 -11.02 1.33 -9.52
CA ARG A 88 -11.35 1.76 -8.14
C ARG A 88 -10.14 1.68 -7.24
N THR A 89 -9.43 0.55 -7.24
CA THR A 89 -8.23 0.33 -6.42
C THR A 89 -7.12 1.30 -6.79
N TYR A 90 -6.85 1.48 -8.09
CA TYR A 90 -5.89 2.44 -8.61
C TYR A 90 -6.20 3.86 -8.17
N THR A 91 -7.45 4.30 -8.32
CA THR A 91 -7.89 5.65 -7.95
C THR A 91 -7.71 5.90 -6.45
N ASN A 92 -8.04 4.91 -5.61
CA ASN A 92 -7.88 4.99 -4.16
C ASN A 92 -6.40 5.10 -3.76
N ILE A 93 -5.53 4.27 -4.35
CA ILE A 93 -4.08 4.31 -4.08
C ILE A 93 -3.50 5.66 -4.50
N ARG A 94 -3.82 6.14 -5.71
CA ARG A 94 -3.34 7.42 -6.24
C ARG A 94 -3.75 8.60 -5.36
N THR A 95 -5.02 8.65 -4.96
CA THR A 95 -5.57 9.72 -4.12
C THR A 95 -4.95 9.70 -2.72
N SER A 96 -4.77 8.50 -2.16
CA SER A 96 -4.11 8.32 -0.86
C SER A 96 -2.65 8.77 -0.91
N GLY A 97 -1.90 8.36 -1.95
CA GLY A 97 -0.52 8.77 -2.16
C GLY A 97 -0.36 10.28 -2.27
N LEU A 98 -1.19 10.95 -3.08
CA LEU A 98 -1.19 12.40 -3.19
C LEU A 98 -1.47 13.08 -1.84
N SER A 99 -2.45 12.60 -1.09
CA SER A 99 -2.79 13.12 0.23
C SER A 99 -1.63 12.95 1.22
N MET A 100 -0.90 11.84 1.16
CA MET A 100 0.29 11.59 1.98
C MET A 100 1.42 12.56 1.64
N MET A 101 1.68 12.82 0.35
CA MET A 101 2.68 13.82 -0.07
C MET A 101 2.32 15.22 0.44
N MET A 102 1.06 15.64 0.27
CA MET A 102 0.59 16.93 0.78
C MET A 102 0.71 17.02 2.31
N ARG A 103 0.42 15.95 3.03
CA ARG A 103 0.56 15.89 4.49
C ARG A 103 2.03 16.03 4.92
N ALA A 104 2.96 15.37 4.21
CA ALA A 104 4.39 15.47 4.49
C ALA A 104 4.91 16.91 4.30
N GLU A 105 4.50 17.59 3.23
CA GLU A 105 4.90 18.99 3.00
C GLU A 105 4.31 19.95 4.04
N ARG A 106 3.03 19.75 4.42
CA ARG A 106 2.42 20.54 5.51
C ARG A 106 3.14 20.33 6.84
N LEU A 107 3.52 19.10 7.16
CA LEU A 107 4.28 18.80 8.37
C LEU A 107 5.62 19.56 8.38
N LYS A 108 6.37 19.49 7.27
CA LYS A 108 7.64 20.20 7.10
C LYS A 108 7.49 21.72 7.20
N GLN A 109 6.48 22.29 6.53
CA GLN A 109 6.20 23.72 6.59
C GLN A 109 5.84 24.17 8.01
N ASN A 110 4.96 23.43 8.68
CA ASN A 110 4.55 23.74 10.05
C ASN A 110 5.71 23.66 11.04
N TYR A 111 6.57 22.65 10.89
CA TYR A 111 7.82 22.55 11.66
C TYR A 111 8.64 23.83 11.50
N TYR A 112 8.96 24.24 10.26
CA TYR A 112 9.78 25.45 10.06
C TYR A 112 9.11 26.74 10.55
N ASN A 113 7.79 26.88 10.41
CA ASN A 113 7.07 28.06 10.90
C ASN A 113 7.16 28.17 12.44
N GLN A 114 6.94 27.07 13.16
CA GLN A 114 7.06 27.02 14.64
C GLN A 114 8.43 27.49 15.13
N PHE A 115 9.51 27.16 14.42
CA PHE A 115 10.88 27.54 14.79
C PHE A 115 11.34 28.92 14.27
N LYS A 116 10.68 29.48 13.24
CA LYS A 116 10.91 30.86 12.79
C LYS A 116 10.32 31.88 13.76
N ASP A 117 9.17 31.58 14.34
CA ASP A 117 8.51 32.47 15.30
C ASP A 117 9.24 32.48 16.65
N THR A 118 9.82 31.36 17.08
CA THR A 118 10.66 31.31 18.30
C THR A 118 11.95 32.11 18.15
N LYS A 119 12.57 32.17 16.96
CA LYS A 119 13.76 33.02 16.75
C LYS A 119 13.46 34.52 16.75
N LYS A 120 12.26 34.96 16.35
CA LYS A 120 11.85 36.37 16.45
C LYS A 120 11.56 36.77 17.90
N ALA A 121 10.96 35.88 18.69
CA ALA A 121 10.64 36.15 20.09
C ALA A 121 11.89 36.27 21.00
N VAL A 122 12.98 35.54 20.71
CA VAL A 122 14.20 35.52 21.54
C VAL A 122 15.15 36.71 21.26
N HIS A 123 14.86 37.54 20.26
CA HIS A 123 15.66 38.74 19.92
C HIS A 123 14.88 40.05 20.02
N ALA A 124 13.72 40.03 20.69
CA ALA A 124 12.86 41.19 20.88
C ALA A 124 12.92 41.78 22.31
N ASP A 125 13.81 41.25 23.17
CA ASP A 125 14.10 41.77 24.52
C ASP A 125 15.47 42.46 24.58
#